data_AF-A0A1I0MFT8-F1
#
_entry.id   AF-A0A1I0MFT8-F1
#
_cell.length_a   1.000
_cell.length_b   1.000
_cell.length_c   1.000
_cell.angle_alpha   90.00
_cell.angle_beta   90.00
_cell.angle_gamma   90.00
#
_symmetry.space_group_name_H-M   'P 1'
#
loop_
_entity.id
_entity.type
_entity.pdbx_description
1 polymer ?
#
loop_
_entity_poly.entity_id
_entity_poly.type
_entity_poly.pdbx_seq_one_letter_code
_entity_poly.pdbx_strand_id
1 'polypeptide(L)'
;MGKRKDKMRNILKKKKQLIGVILIAVILIISIIAIIVTLNGEKVISTESKSDISTESTTESATVTNSVQDKIACGFKIKFLYEEKYWEKYDLTNAVYKTQGAFEDAVCKYIDEIAKLLNKQDWCQQIKGKDTIYIKLVVHGKEYYEKYTKLQYLEEFEETMPGANYGGLREYTPKAYIYEMTLSSAMFEHNIVPIVHALTDLITYKKDSAKSGSYSGPLRTGLNEYMQNFLGMGINSCNYGLDIHNYVIEHSKMFENNPKLKSNIGTKGLFWYGFTYGSYTTSSLDLTNFGVGCSNSFVTYLVQTYGLENVMKMVDGYDDSIYYLFNQNGIEGLISDWQQFLDNYNCKMTWDEMNAYMTEFRNTHGY
;
A
#
# COMPACT_ATOMS: atom_id res chain seq x y z
N MET A 1 -27.02 -19.95 -46.80
CA MET A 1 -25.89 -19.49 -45.96
C MET A 1 -25.74 -17.97 -45.82
N GLY A 2 -26.17 -17.13 -46.78
CA GLY A 2 -26.01 -15.66 -46.71
C GLY A 2 -26.69 -14.97 -45.52
N LYS A 3 -27.98 -15.25 -45.25
CA LYS A 3 -28.75 -14.60 -44.17
C LYS A 3 -28.17 -14.75 -42.75
N ARG A 4 -27.37 -15.80 -42.49
CA ARG A 4 -26.73 -16.03 -41.18
C ARG A 4 -25.50 -15.14 -40.97
N LYS A 5 -24.74 -14.83 -42.04
CA LYS A 5 -23.58 -13.95 -41.99
C LYS A 5 -23.98 -12.48 -41.81
N ASP A 6 -25.07 -12.05 -42.43
CA ASP A 6 -25.57 -10.66 -42.30
C ASP A 6 -26.13 -10.37 -40.90
N LYS A 7 -26.83 -11.34 -40.29
CA LYS A 7 -27.29 -11.23 -38.90
C LYS A 7 -26.13 -11.09 -37.91
N MET A 8 -25.03 -11.81 -38.14
CA MET A 8 -23.85 -11.79 -37.27
C MET A 8 -23.06 -10.47 -37.42
N ARG A 9 -22.92 -9.93 -38.65
CA ARG A 9 -22.33 -8.60 -38.89
C ARG A 9 -23.11 -7.48 -38.21
N ASN A 10 -24.44 -7.53 -38.25
CA ASN A 10 -25.28 -6.53 -37.58
C ASN A 10 -25.16 -6.56 -36.05
N ILE A 11 -25.00 -7.74 -35.45
CA ILE A 11 -24.76 -7.88 -33.99
C ILE A 11 -23.40 -7.29 -33.60
N LEU A 12 -22.34 -7.57 -34.37
CA LEU A 12 -21.01 -7.01 -34.15
C LEU A 12 -20.98 -5.48 -34.28
N LYS A 13 -21.71 -4.92 -35.26
CA LYS A 13 -21.80 -3.47 -35.44
C LYS A 13 -22.51 -2.78 -34.27
N LYS A 14 -23.60 -3.38 -33.76
CA LYS A 14 -24.30 -2.88 -32.56
C LYS A 14 -23.44 -2.96 -31.29
N LYS A 15 -22.66 -4.04 -31.11
CA LYS A 15 -21.72 -4.16 -29.97
C LYS A 15 -20.63 -3.10 -30.02
N LYS A 16 -20.04 -2.81 -31.19
CA LYS A 16 -19.05 -1.74 -31.34
C LYS A 16 -19.63 -0.36 -31.05
N GLN A 17 -20.86 -0.09 -31.48
CA GLN A 17 -21.56 1.16 -31.16
C GLN A 17 -21.83 1.30 -29.66
N LEU A 18 -22.26 0.23 -29.00
CA LEU A 18 -22.50 0.23 -27.55
C LEU A 18 -21.20 0.47 -26.75
N ILE A 19 -20.10 -0.16 -27.15
CA ILE A 19 -18.78 0.06 -26.53
C ILE A 19 -18.34 1.52 -26.71
N GLY A 20 -18.54 2.11 -27.89
CA GLY A 20 -18.23 3.52 -28.14
C GLY A 20 -19.03 4.48 -27.26
N VAL A 21 -20.33 4.21 -27.06
CA VAL A 21 -21.19 5.03 -26.18
C VAL A 21 -20.75 4.92 -24.71
N ILE A 22 -20.39 3.72 -24.25
CA ILE A 22 -19.89 3.51 -22.89
C ILE A 22 -18.58 4.26 -22.66
N LEU A 23 -17.65 4.22 -23.64
CA LEU A 23 -16.37 4.93 -23.55
C LEU A 23 -16.56 6.45 -23.44
N ILE A 24 -17.47 7.02 -24.22
CA ILE A 24 -17.78 8.46 -24.18
C ILE A 24 -18.40 8.85 -22.83
N ALA A 25 -19.28 8.02 -22.27
CA ALA A 25 -19.87 8.25 -20.96
C ALA A 25 -18.82 8.24 -19.83
N VAL A 26 -17.86 7.31 -19.89
CA VAL A 26 -16.75 7.23 -18.92
C VAL A 26 -15.87 8.48 -18.99
N ILE A 27 -15.53 8.94 -20.20
CA ILE A 27 -14.72 10.17 -20.39
C ILE A 27 -15.46 11.40 -19.83
N LEU A 28 -16.77 11.51 -20.05
CA LEU A 28 -17.60 12.60 -19.51
C LEU A 28 -17.63 12.59 -17.97
N ILE A 29 -17.76 11.41 -17.35
CA ILE A 29 -17.76 11.27 -15.88
C ILE A 29 -16.41 11.70 -15.30
N ILE A 30 -15.30 11.26 -15.90
CA ILE A 30 -13.95 11.65 -15.46
C ILE A 30 -13.75 13.17 -15.58
N SER A 31 -14.24 13.78 -16.67
CA SER A 31 -14.14 15.22 -16.90
C SER A 31 -14.94 16.02 -15.86
N ILE A 32 -16.13 15.56 -15.48
CA ILE A 32 -16.96 16.19 -14.44
C ILE A 32 -16.28 16.09 -13.08
N ILE A 33 -15.68 14.95 -12.74
CA ILE A 33 -14.94 14.76 -11.48
C ILE A 33 -13.75 15.73 -11.41
N ALA A 34 -12.98 15.89 -12.49
CA ALA A 34 -11.86 16.82 -12.54
C ALA A 34 -12.28 18.29 -12.32
N ILE A 35 -13.43 18.70 -12.89
CA ILE A 35 -13.98 20.05 -12.68
C ILE A 35 -14.39 20.26 -11.22
N ILE A 36 -15.05 19.28 -10.59
CA ILE A 36 -15.46 19.38 -9.18
C ILE A 36 -14.25 19.49 -8.24
N VAL A 37 -13.18 18.73 -8.50
CA VAL A 37 -11.94 18.82 -7.73
C VAL A 37 -11.30 20.19 -7.86
N THR A 38 -11.32 20.79 -9.06
CA THR A 38 -10.75 22.11 -9.32
C THR A 38 -11.56 23.22 -8.64
N LEU A 39 -12.89 23.16 -8.70
CA LEU A 39 -13.77 24.17 -8.10
C LEU A 39 -13.79 24.13 -6.56
N ASN A 40 -13.52 22.97 -5.95
CA ASN A 40 -13.42 22.85 -4.48
C ASN A 40 -12.04 23.28 -3.94
N GLY A 41 -11.01 23.40 -4.81
CA GLY A 41 -9.68 23.86 -4.43
C GLY A 41 -9.55 25.37 -4.23
N GLU A 42 -10.45 26.19 -4.81
CA GLU A 42 -10.32 27.66 -4.79
C GLU A 42 -11.02 28.35 -3.60
N LYS A 43 -11.77 27.63 -2.75
CA LYS A 43 -12.67 28.28 -1.77
C LYS A 43 -12.13 28.45 -0.34
N VAL A 44 -10.83 28.24 -0.08
CA VAL A 44 -10.27 28.33 1.29
C VAL A 44 -9.05 29.26 1.33
N ILE A 45 -9.25 30.56 1.10
CA ILE A 45 -8.32 31.62 1.55
C ILE A 45 -9.15 32.84 1.97
N SER A 46 -9.28 33.05 3.28
CA SER A 46 -9.04 34.34 3.96
C SER A 46 -9.66 34.35 5.37
N THR A 47 -8.83 34.17 6.40
CA THR A 47 -8.92 34.96 7.64
C THR A 47 -7.62 34.82 8.42
N GLU A 48 -6.82 35.89 8.38
CA GLU A 48 -5.67 36.11 9.25
C GLU A 48 -6.11 36.28 10.70
N SER A 49 -5.34 35.73 11.64
CA SER A 49 -5.23 36.29 12.99
C SER A 49 -3.78 36.23 13.46
N LYS A 50 -3.19 37.40 13.66
CA LYS A 50 -1.91 37.63 14.35
C LYS A 50 -2.03 37.35 15.86
N SER A 51 -0.99 36.73 16.42
CA SER A 51 -0.46 37.01 17.77
C SER A 51 0.90 36.30 17.85
N ASP A 52 2.00 37.06 17.74
CA ASP A 52 2.77 37.66 18.84
C ASP A 52 3.82 36.71 19.44
N ILE A 53 5.06 37.21 19.38
CA ILE A 53 6.32 36.56 19.73
C ILE A 53 6.48 36.54 21.25
N SER A 54 6.90 35.41 21.80
CA SER A 54 7.75 35.41 22.99
C SER A 54 8.78 34.28 22.90
N THR A 55 10.05 34.68 22.97
CA THR A 55 11.24 33.84 23.10
C THR A 55 11.42 33.42 24.55
N GLU A 56 11.62 32.13 24.80
CA GLU A 56 12.48 31.67 25.90
C GLU A 56 13.04 30.27 25.61
N SER A 57 14.37 30.15 25.73
CA SER A 57 15.15 28.93 25.52
C SER A 57 15.13 28.06 26.75
N THR A 58 14.89 26.74 26.62
CA THR A 58 15.66 25.71 27.36
C THR A 58 15.35 24.28 26.90
N THR A 59 16.42 23.51 26.67
CA THR A 59 16.57 22.04 26.70
C THR A 59 15.72 21.19 25.74
N GLU A 60 16.41 20.64 24.73
CA GLU A 60 15.94 19.62 23.78
C GLU A 60 15.40 18.37 24.50
N SER A 61 14.08 18.27 24.53
CA SER A 61 13.34 17.01 24.63
C SER A 61 12.50 16.92 23.37
N ALA A 62 12.50 15.76 22.71
CA ALA A 62 11.86 15.51 21.42
C ALA A 62 10.45 16.12 21.36
N THR A 63 10.28 17.14 20.52
CA THR A 63 9.05 17.92 20.47
C THR A 63 8.02 17.18 19.63
N VAL A 64 7.16 16.40 20.29
CA VAL A 64 5.96 15.82 19.68
C VAL A 64 5.08 16.96 19.15
N THR A 65 5.07 17.15 17.84
CA THR A 65 4.20 18.14 17.18
C THR A 65 2.87 17.47 16.89
N ASN A 66 1.89 17.64 17.78
CA ASN A 66 0.54 17.15 17.56
C ASN A 66 -0.18 18.01 16.51
N SER A 67 -0.84 17.39 15.52
CA SER A 67 -1.81 18.09 14.68
C SER A 67 -2.96 18.60 15.57
N VAL A 68 -3.27 19.90 15.51
CA VAL A 68 -4.23 20.57 16.41
C VAL A 68 -5.70 20.22 16.09
N GLN A 69 -5.97 19.56 14.95
CA GLN A 69 -7.32 19.13 14.56
C GLN A 69 -7.42 17.62 14.42
N ASP A 70 -8.43 17.03 15.06
CA ASP A 70 -8.82 15.64 14.85
C ASP A 70 -9.27 15.46 13.40
N LYS A 71 -8.63 14.53 12.67
CA LYS A 71 -9.12 14.09 11.36
C LYS A 71 -10.04 12.89 11.52
N ILE A 72 -10.94 12.67 10.56
CA ILE A 72 -11.87 11.53 10.60
C ILE A 72 -11.63 10.64 9.39
N ALA A 73 -11.43 9.34 9.62
CA ALA A 73 -11.40 8.30 8.59
C ALA A 73 -12.21 7.09 9.07
N CYS A 74 -13.09 6.55 8.23
CA CYS A 74 -14.00 5.43 8.51
C CYS A 74 -14.87 5.64 9.78
N GLY A 75 -15.10 6.90 10.18
CA GLY A 75 -15.81 7.24 11.42
C GLY A 75 -14.95 7.24 12.69
N PHE A 76 -13.63 7.19 12.57
CA PHE A 76 -12.67 7.18 13.69
C PHE A 76 -11.82 8.44 13.68
N LYS A 77 -11.45 8.91 14.88
CA LYS A 77 -10.48 10.01 15.02
C LYS A 77 -9.10 9.51 14.67
N ILE A 78 -8.45 10.17 13.73
CA ILE A 78 -7.07 9.96 13.35
C ILE A 78 -6.26 11.15 13.86
N LYS A 79 -5.23 10.84 14.64
CA LYS A 79 -4.25 11.82 15.11
C LYS A 79 -2.88 11.44 14.58
N PHE A 80 -2.05 12.44 14.31
CA PHE A 80 -0.71 12.22 13.79
C PHE A 80 0.34 12.58 14.85
N LEU A 81 1.36 11.74 14.94
CA LEU A 81 2.54 11.95 15.78
C LEU A 81 3.77 11.99 14.90
N TYR A 82 4.63 12.98 15.12
CA TYR A 82 5.90 13.13 14.42
C TYR A 82 7.03 13.22 15.44
N GLU A 83 8.13 12.51 15.18
CA GLU A 83 9.33 12.61 16.03
C GLU A 83 10.12 13.89 15.77
N GLU A 84 9.96 14.47 14.58
CA GLU A 84 10.65 15.68 14.15
C GLU A 84 9.76 16.51 13.21
N LYS A 85 10.15 17.76 12.97
CA LYS A 85 9.52 18.62 11.97
C LYS A 85 10.00 18.30 10.56
N TYR A 86 9.62 17.14 10.03
CA TYR A 86 10.18 16.62 8.77
C TYR A 86 10.02 17.58 7.57
N TRP A 87 8.89 18.29 7.49
CA TRP A 87 8.63 19.25 6.41
C TRP A 87 9.45 20.55 6.49
N GLU A 88 10.09 20.84 7.63
CA GLU A 88 11.07 21.92 7.75
C GLU A 88 12.50 21.42 7.54
N LYS A 89 12.73 20.11 7.67
CA LYS A 89 14.06 19.47 7.65
C LYS A 89 14.55 19.07 6.25
N TYR A 90 13.66 18.52 5.43
CA TYR A 90 14.03 17.93 4.13
C TYR A 90 13.78 18.88 2.95
N ASP A 91 14.51 18.67 1.85
CA ASP A 91 14.20 19.31 0.57
C ASP A 91 12.92 18.69 -0.01
N LEU A 92 11.92 19.54 -0.25
CA LEU A 92 10.60 19.14 -0.72
C LEU A 92 10.40 19.39 -2.22
N THR A 93 11.46 19.71 -2.97
CA THR A 93 11.38 20.07 -4.39
C THR A 93 10.65 19.01 -5.20
N ASN A 94 10.95 17.72 -4.95
CA ASN A 94 10.30 16.60 -5.62
C ASN A 94 9.33 15.81 -4.71
N ALA A 95 8.99 16.33 -3.52
CA ALA A 95 8.04 15.68 -2.63
C ALA A 95 6.64 15.58 -3.28
N VAL A 96 5.96 14.44 -3.08
CA VAL A 96 4.51 14.35 -3.36
C VAL A 96 3.75 15.31 -2.46
N TYR A 97 4.04 15.21 -1.16
CA TYR A 97 3.34 15.94 -0.12
C TYR A 97 4.22 17.08 0.36
N LYS A 98 4.10 18.23 -0.30
CA LYS A 98 4.88 19.45 0.03
C LYS A 98 4.54 20.06 1.37
N THR A 99 3.46 19.63 2.03
CA THR A 99 3.06 20.09 3.34
C THR A 99 2.62 18.90 4.20
N GLN A 100 2.77 19.04 5.52
CA GLN A 100 2.29 18.07 6.50
C GLN A 100 0.78 17.81 6.34
N GLY A 101 -0.02 18.88 6.21
CA GLY A 101 -1.47 18.76 6.04
C GLY A 101 -1.87 17.93 4.81
N ALA A 102 -1.17 18.10 3.68
CA ALA A 102 -1.43 17.32 2.47
C ALA A 102 -1.11 15.82 2.64
N PHE A 103 -0.07 15.48 3.40
CA PHE A 103 0.23 14.10 3.75
C PHE A 103 -0.85 13.49 4.66
N GLU A 104 -1.24 14.22 5.71
CA GLU A 104 -2.28 13.77 6.65
C GLU A 104 -3.62 13.55 5.94
N ASP A 105 -4.03 14.47 5.05
CA ASP A 105 -5.24 14.33 4.23
C ASP A 105 -5.17 13.10 3.32
N ALA A 106 -4.01 12.85 2.71
CA ALA A 106 -3.80 11.67 1.89
C ALA A 106 -3.88 10.38 2.69
N VAL A 107 -3.30 10.33 3.90
CA VAL A 107 -3.41 9.17 4.79
C VAL A 107 -4.86 8.87 5.14
N CYS A 108 -5.64 9.87 5.57
CA CYS A 108 -7.05 9.69 5.88
C CYS A 108 -7.86 9.22 4.67
N LYS A 109 -7.63 9.83 3.51
CA LYS A 109 -8.28 9.42 2.25
C LYS A 109 -7.96 7.97 1.88
N TYR A 110 -6.70 7.57 1.97
CA TYR A 110 -6.31 6.19 1.62
C TYR A 110 -6.86 5.18 2.63
N ILE A 111 -6.99 5.52 3.92
CA ILE A 111 -7.66 4.65 4.88
C ILE A 111 -9.09 4.33 4.41
N ASP A 112 -9.85 5.35 4.02
CA ASP A 112 -11.23 5.18 3.54
C ASP A 112 -11.32 4.38 2.23
N GLU A 113 -10.46 4.71 1.26
CA GLU A 113 -10.45 4.05 -0.04
C GLU A 113 -10.07 2.57 0.06
N ILE A 114 -9.02 2.25 0.83
CA ILE A 114 -8.58 0.88 1.07
C ILE A 114 -9.67 0.11 1.82
N ALA A 115 -10.20 0.66 2.91
CA ALA A 115 -11.23 -0.02 3.70
C ALA A 115 -12.48 -0.30 2.86
N LYS A 116 -12.89 0.65 2.01
CA LYS A 116 -14.01 0.43 1.08
C LYS A 116 -13.70 -0.63 0.03
N LEU A 117 -12.51 -0.61 -0.56
CA LEU A 117 -12.14 -1.53 -1.65
C LEU A 117 -12.03 -2.97 -1.15
N LEU A 118 -11.49 -3.16 0.06
CA LEU A 118 -11.30 -4.47 0.68
C LEU A 118 -12.56 -4.96 1.42
N ASN A 119 -13.63 -4.17 1.45
CA ASN A 119 -14.85 -4.42 2.23
C ASN A 119 -14.53 -4.64 3.73
N LYS A 120 -13.76 -3.70 4.28
CA LYS A 120 -13.20 -3.68 5.63
C LYS A 120 -13.56 -2.40 6.38
N GLN A 121 -14.67 -1.73 6.08
CA GLN A 121 -15.04 -0.44 6.69
C GLN A 121 -15.22 -0.52 8.22
N ASP A 122 -15.42 -1.72 8.76
CA ASP A 122 -15.50 -2.05 10.17
C ASP A 122 -14.18 -2.59 10.75
N TRP A 123 -13.06 -2.49 10.02
CA TRP A 123 -11.75 -3.03 10.43
C TRP A 123 -11.32 -2.60 11.84
N CYS A 124 -11.66 -1.38 12.21
CA CYS A 124 -11.41 -0.74 13.48
C CYS A 124 -12.35 -1.22 14.61
N GLN A 125 -13.43 -1.96 14.34
CA GLN A 125 -14.24 -2.58 15.41
C GLN A 125 -13.51 -3.71 16.14
N GLN A 126 -12.50 -4.33 15.50
CA GLN A 126 -11.62 -5.30 16.19
C GLN A 126 -10.81 -4.65 17.32
N ILE A 127 -10.77 -3.33 17.34
CA ILE A 127 -10.03 -2.47 18.23
C ILE A 127 -10.96 -2.06 19.39
N LYS A 128 -11.28 -3.01 20.28
CA LYS A 128 -12.31 -2.87 21.34
C LYS A 128 -12.16 -1.59 22.18
N GLY A 129 -13.22 -0.77 22.21
CA GLY A 129 -13.41 0.31 23.19
C GLY A 129 -12.63 1.61 22.94
N LYS A 130 -12.26 1.89 21.69
CA LYS A 130 -11.42 3.04 21.32
C LYS A 130 -12.02 3.82 20.16
N ASP A 131 -11.91 5.14 20.21
CA ASP A 131 -12.42 6.05 19.17
C ASP A 131 -11.30 6.73 18.36
N THR A 132 -10.04 6.55 18.78
CA THR A 132 -8.87 7.26 18.26
C THR A 132 -7.73 6.31 17.88
N ILE A 133 -7.16 6.53 16.70
CA ILE A 133 -5.94 5.87 16.20
C ILE A 133 -4.88 6.94 15.97
N TYR A 134 -3.69 6.71 16.51
CA TYR A 134 -2.52 7.54 16.32
C TYR A 134 -1.66 6.96 15.21
N ILE A 135 -1.41 7.74 14.15
CA ILE A 135 -0.44 7.40 13.11
C ILE A 135 0.87 8.10 13.47
N LYS A 136 1.86 7.34 13.93
CA LYS A 136 3.18 7.88 14.27
C LYS A 136 4.11 7.75 13.07
N LEU A 137 4.51 8.85 12.45
CA LEU A 137 5.46 8.82 11.32
C LEU A 137 6.90 8.84 11.84
N VAL A 138 7.66 7.80 11.51
CA VAL A 138 9.09 7.66 11.78
C VAL A 138 9.84 7.64 10.45
N VAL A 139 10.79 8.56 10.28
CA VAL A 139 11.52 8.74 9.01
C VAL A 139 12.99 8.39 9.20
N HIS A 140 13.49 7.44 8.41
CA HIS A 140 14.91 7.07 8.41
C HIS A 140 15.67 7.66 7.20
N GLY A 141 16.97 7.91 7.36
CA GLY A 141 17.83 8.49 6.32
C GLY A 141 17.97 7.62 5.06
N LYS A 142 18.51 8.18 3.97
CA LYS A 142 18.64 7.50 2.66
C LYS A 142 19.37 6.16 2.69
N GLU A 143 20.25 5.93 3.65
CA GLU A 143 20.95 4.64 3.80
C GLU A 143 20.00 3.48 4.21
N TYR A 144 18.76 3.81 4.57
CA TYR A 144 17.68 2.87 4.89
C TYR A 144 16.69 2.63 3.75
N TYR A 145 16.94 3.24 2.58
CA TYR A 145 16.09 3.16 1.39
C TYR A 145 15.72 1.73 0.98
N GLU A 146 16.63 0.80 1.23
CA GLU A 146 16.50 -0.58 0.77
C GLU A 146 15.98 -1.54 1.85
N LYS A 147 15.66 -1.02 3.05
CA LYS A 147 15.72 -1.86 4.24
C LYS A 147 14.44 -2.03 5.03
N TYR A 148 13.46 -1.12 5.06
CA TYR A 148 12.30 -1.32 5.93
C TYR A 148 11.05 -0.54 5.53
N THR A 149 10.00 -1.25 5.11
CA THR A 149 8.66 -1.10 5.71
C THR A 149 8.55 -2.19 6.76
N LYS A 150 9.24 -2.02 7.91
CA LYS A 150 9.17 -3.00 8.99
C LYS A 150 7.76 -2.96 9.58
N LEU A 151 7.23 -4.14 9.88
CA LEU A 151 5.97 -4.34 10.57
C LEU A 151 5.88 -3.44 11.80
N GLN A 152 4.88 -2.58 11.77
CA GLN A 152 4.62 -1.55 12.74
C GLN A 152 3.88 -2.17 13.91
N TYR A 153 4.39 -1.93 15.10
CA TYR A 153 3.78 -2.42 16.32
C TYR A 153 2.47 -1.66 16.55
N LEU A 154 1.33 -2.35 16.47
CA LEU A 154 0.08 -1.83 16.97
C LEU A 154 0.11 -1.94 18.50
N GLU A 155 0.73 -0.97 19.16
CA GLU A 155 0.86 -0.94 20.61
C GLU A 155 -0.36 -0.25 21.25
N GLU A 156 -0.93 -0.93 22.24
CA GLU A 156 -1.92 -0.33 23.14
C GLU A 156 -1.16 0.52 24.14
N PHE A 157 -1.43 1.83 24.16
CA PHE A 157 -0.90 2.72 25.17
C PHE A 157 -2.03 3.41 25.93
N GLU A 158 -1.75 3.75 27.18
CA GLU A 158 -2.61 4.57 28.02
C GLU A 158 -2.28 6.04 27.77
N GLU A 159 -3.22 6.81 27.25
CA GLU A 159 -3.05 8.26 27.13
C GLU A 159 -3.24 8.88 28.52
N THR A 160 -2.16 9.21 29.21
CA THR A 160 -2.25 10.02 30.43
C THR A 160 -2.57 11.46 30.03
N MET A 161 -3.82 11.88 30.22
CA MET A 161 -4.19 13.28 30.04
C MET A 161 -3.35 14.17 30.97
N PRO A 162 -2.75 15.27 30.48
CA PRO A 162 -2.10 16.25 31.34
C PRO A 162 -3.17 16.91 32.22
N GLY A 163 -3.18 16.61 33.52
CA GLY A 163 -4.06 17.28 34.49
C GLY A 163 -4.74 16.39 35.54
N ALA A 164 -4.70 15.06 35.40
CA ALA A 164 -5.33 14.14 36.35
C ALA A 164 -4.44 13.85 37.57
N ASN A 165 -4.20 14.86 38.39
CA ASN A 165 -3.75 14.64 39.77
C ASN A 165 -4.45 15.66 40.67
N TYR A 166 -5.57 15.25 41.27
CA TYR A 166 -5.81 15.36 42.71
C TYR A 166 -7.17 14.73 43.05
N GLY A 167 -7.13 13.62 43.79
CA GLY A 167 -8.24 13.17 44.65
C GLY A 167 -9.46 12.55 43.95
N GLY A 168 -9.42 11.23 43.78
CA GLY A 168 -10.61 10.41 43.96
C GLY A 168 -11.65 10.44 42.85
N LEU A 169 -11.29 9.94 41.67
CA LEU A 169 -12.09 9.14 40.73
C LEU A 169 -11.12 8.82 39.59
N ARG A 170 -10.82 7.53 39.33
CA ARG A 170 -10.05 7.15 38.13
C ARG A 170 -10.97 7.37 36.94
N GLU A 171 -10.97 8.60 36.42
CA GLU A 171 -11.61 8.91 35.15
C GLU A 171 -11.02 8.06 34.04
N TYR A 172 -11.90 7.65 33.14
CA TYR A 172 -11.69 6.72 32.04
C TYR A 172 -10.48 7.14 31.19
N THR A 173 -9.33 6.46 31.33
CA THR A 173 -8.18 6.65 30.44
C THR A 173 -8.53 6.07 29.07
N PRO A 174 -8.61 6.87 27.99
CA PRO A 174 -8.81 6.33 26.66
C PRO A 174 -7.61 5.45 26.34
N LYS A 175 -7.86 4.16 26.13
CA LYS A 175 -6.88 3.28 25.53
C LYS A 175 -6.81 3.69 24.07
N ALA A 176 -5.64 4.05 23.57
CA ALA A 176 -5.46 4.38 22.15
C ALA A 176 -4.61 3.30 21.47
N TYR A 177 -4.52 3.33 20.14
CA TYR A 177 -3.54 2.54 19.41
C TYR A 177 -2.62 3.45 18.63
N ILE A 178 -1.33 3.15 18.66
CA ILE A 178 -0.34 3.74 17.77
C ILE A 178 -0.10 2.75 16.64
N TYR A 179 -0.15 3.25 15.42
CA TYR A 179 0.37 2.61 14.22
C TYR A 179 1.62 3.38 13.80
N GLU A 180 2.79 2.78 13.99
CA GLU A 180 4.08 3.44 13.73
C GLU A 180 4.48 3.37 12.26
N MET A 181 4.04 4.33 11.45
CA MET A 181 4.41 4.45 10.05
C MET A 181 5.89 4.74 9.82
N THR A 182 6.69 3.71 9.58
CA THR A 182 8.11 3.86 9.22
C THR A 182 8.28 4.05 7.70
N LEU A 183 8.82 5.20 7.29
CA LEU A 183 9.10 5.53 5.89
C LEU A 183 10.54 6.01 5.68
N SER A 184 11.01 5.94 4.43
CA SER A 184 12.31 6.51 4.03
C SER A 184 12.19 8.01 3.83
N SER A 185 13.26 8.76 4.15
CA SER A 185 13.43 10.18 3.79
C SER A 185 13.24 10.46 2.30
N ALA A 186 13.42 9.45 1.43
CA ALA A 186 13.10 9.54 0.01
C ALA A 186 11.63 9.89 -0.29
N MET A 187 10.71 9.73 0.67
CA MET A 187 9.34 10.22 0.53
C MET A 187 9.26 11.74 0.35
N PHE A 188 10.19 12.46 0.97
CA PHE A 188 10.30 13.92 0.88
C PHE A 188 11.13 14.33 -0.34
N GLU A 189 12.21 13.59 -0.61
CA GLU A 189 13.19 14.06 -1.59
C GLU A 189 12.89 13.59 -3.02
N HIS A 190 12.26 12.42 -3.17
CA HIS A 190 12.24 11.64 -4.42
C HIS A 190 10.86 11.06 -4.79
N ASN A 191 9.78 11.56 -4.20
CA ASN A 191 8.42 11.06 -4.45
C ASN A 191 8.22 9.58 -4.04
N ILE A 192 8.90 9.10 -2.98
CA ILE A 192 8.86 7.68 -2.60
C ILE A 192 8.02 7.41 -1.38
N VAL A 193 6.73 7.19 -1.61
CA VAL A 193 5.71 7.18 -0.57
C VAL A 193 4.86 5.91 -0.65
N PRO A 194 5.32 4.77 -0.07
CA PRO A 194 4.56 3.53 -0.03
C PRO A 194 3.45 3.55 1.06
N ILE A 195 2.69 4.65 1.15
CA ILE A 195 1.69 4.81 2.22
C ILE A 195 0.50 3.89 2.04
N VAL A 196 0.12 3.56 0.80
CA VAL A 196 -0.98 2.61 0.55
C VAL A 196 -0.57 1.21 0.99
N HIS A 197 0.69 0.81 0.73
CA HIS A 197 1.23 -0.45 1.26
C HIS A 197 1.08 -0.50 2.78
N ALA A 198 1.57 0.53 3.49
CA ALA A 198 1.49 0.58 4.95
C ALA A 198 0.03 0.56 5.44
N LEU A 199 -0.83 1.41 4.89
CA LEU A 199 -2.22 1.52 5.34
C LEU A 199 -3.06 0.27 5.02
N THR A 200 -2.73 -0.47 3.96
CA THR A 200 -3.32 -1.79 3.67
C THR A 200 -3.02 -2.77 4.80
N ASP A 201 -1.81 -2.73 5.31
CA ASP A 201 -1.36 -3.51 6.46
C ASP A 201 -2.12 -3.15 7.75
N LEU A 202 -2.35 -1.86 8.00
CA LEU A 202 -3.17 -1.40 9.14
C LEU A 202 -4.61 -1.93 9.05
N ILE A 203 -5.23 -1.82 7.89
CA ILE A 203 -6.65 -2.16 7.68
C ILE A 203 -6.89 -3.67 7.72
N THR A 204 -5.92 -4.45 7.24
CA THR A 204 -5.99 -5.93 7.23
C THR A 204 -5.38 -6.58 8.46
N TYR A 205 -4.84 -5.78 9.39
CA TYR A 205 -4.31 -6.26 10.66
C TYR A 205 -5.35 -7.10 11.41
N LYS A 206 -4.93 -8.21 12.00
CA LYS A 206 -5.75 -9.01 12.94
C LYS A 206 -4.94 -9.28 14.21
N LYS A 207 -5.49 -8.92 15.36
CA LYS A 207 -4.82 -9.06 16.67
C LYS A 207 -4.55 -10.52 17.05
N ASP A 208 -5.46 -11.42 16.72
CA ASP A 208 -5.40 -12.84 17.14
C ASP A 208 -4.54 -13.71 16.20
N SER A 209 -4.20 -13.24 15.00
CA SER A 209 -3.29 -13.95 14.08
C SER A 209 -1.80 -13.77 14.43
N ALA A 210 -1.47 -12.86 15.35
CA ALA A 210 -0.10 -12.65 15.82
C ALA A 210 0.42 -13.79 16.72
N LYS A 211 -0.46 -14.70 17.20
CA LYS A 211 -0.11 -15.76 18.16
C LYS A 211 0.12 -17.14 17.55
N SER A 212 -0.22 -17.36 16.29
CA SER A 212 0.11 -18.57 15.55
C SER A 212 0.98 -18.16 14.37
N GLY A 213 2.22 -18.65 14.30
CA GLY A 213 3.19 -18.37 13.23
C GLY A 213 2.79 -18.92 11.86
N SER A 214 1.56 -18.67 11.46
CA SER A 214 0.89 -19.28 10.33
C SER A 214 -0.20 -18.32 9.88
N TYR A 215 0.05 -17.53 8.83
CA TYR A 215 -0.58 -17.66 7.51
C TYR A 215 -0.25 -16.49 6.56
N SER A 216 0.42 -16.88 5.46
CA SER A 216 0.71 -16.18 4.20
C SER A 216 1.27 -14.75 4.26
N GLY A 217 2.41 -14.56 4.93
CA GLY A 217 3.25 -13.36 4.76
C GLY A 217 3.31 -12.86 3.30
N PRO A 218 3.41 -13.74 2.29
CA PRO A 218 3.36 -13.39 0.88
C PRO A 218 2.03 -12.91 0.32
N LEU A 219 0.89 -13.46 0.74
CA LEU A 219 -0.40 -12.96 0.27
C LEU A 219 -0.64 -11.59 0.89
N ARG A 220 -0.23 -11.39 2.14
CA ARG A 220 -0.26 -10.09 2.79
C ARG A 220 0.66 -9.08 2.09
N THR A 221 1.94 -9.39 1.93
CA THR A 221 2.89 -8.53 1.20
C THR A 221 2.43 -8.30 -0.24
N GLY A 222 1.97 -9.33 -0.93
CA GLY A 222 1.44 -9.24 -2.28
C GLY A 222 0.18 -8.39 -2.39
N LEU A 223 -0.72 -8.47 -1.40
CA LEU A 223 -1.89 -7.61 -1.30
C LEU A 223 -1.49 -6.16 -1.09
N ASN A 224 -0.54 -5.89 -0.19
CA ASN A 224 -0.06 -4.52 0.05
C ASN A 224 0.55 -3.92 -1.22
N GLU A 225 1.37 -4.69 -1.94
CA GLU A 225 1.96 -4.27 -3.20
C GLU A 225 0.91 -4.10 -4.31
N TYR A 226 -0.06 -5.01 -4.40
CA TYR A 226 -1.19 -4.90 -5.33
C TYR A 226 -1.97 -3.61 -5.06
N MET A 227 -2.27 -3.32 -3.80
CA MET A 227 -2.99 -2.12 -3.38
C MET A 227 -2.16 -0.86 -3.67
N GLN A 228 -0.86 -0.87 -3.38
CA GLN A 228 0.05 0.22 -3.73
C GLN A 228 0.12 0.45 -5.25
N ASN A 229 0.11 -0.60 -6.06
CA ASN A 229 0.01 -0.49 -7.52
C ASN A 229 -1.33 0.08 -7.97
N PHE A 230 -2.42 -0.35 -7.34
CA PHE A 230 -3.78 -0.02 -7.76
C PHE A 230 -4.22 1.39 -7.33
N LEU A 231 -3.92 1.80 -6.10
CA LEU A 231 -4.29 3.11 -5.54
C LEU A 231 -3.09 4.05 -5.39
N GLY A 232 -1.90 3.52 -5.11
CA GLY A 232 -0.74 4.27 -4.63
C GLY A 232 0.12 4.92 -5.71
N MET A 233 -0.49 5.53 -6.72
CA MET A 233 0.17 6.31 -7.79
C MET A 233 1.23 5.56 -8.62
N GLY A 234 1.40 4.24 -8.47
CA GLY A 234 2.27 3.38 -9.30
C GLY A 234 3.79 3.62 -9.20
N ILE A 235 4.24 4.79 -8.75
CA ILE A 235 5.63 5.23 -8.69
C ILE A 235 6.47 4.44 -7.66
N ASN A 236 5.82 3.82 -6.67
CA ASN A 236 6.46 3.25 -5.47
C ASN A 236 6.17 1.78 -5.22
N SER A 237 5.68 1.06 -6.22
CA SER A 237 5.67 -0.39 -6.15
C SER A 237 7.06 -0.94 -6.45
N CYS A 238 7.34 -2.15 -5.96
CA CYS A 238 8.59 -2.87 -6.27
C CYS A 238 8.90 -2.98 -7.78
N ASN A 239 7.89 -2.80 -8.63
CA ASN A 239 7.96 -2.84 -10.09
C ASN A 239 7.95 -1.46 -10.78
N TYR A 240 7.98 -0.34 -10.06
CA TYR A 240 7.99 1.02 -10.65
C TYR A 240 6.84 1.27 -11.66
N GLY A 241 5.68 0.67 -11.39
CA GLY A 241 4.51 0.74 -12.27
C GLY A 241 4.59 -0.13 -13.54
N LEU A 242 5.64 -0.93 -13.71
CA LEU A 242 5.74 -1.90 -14.81
C LEU A 242 4.68 -3.00 -14.69
N ASP A 243 4.41 -3.70 -15.79
CA ASP A 243 3.58 -4.90 -15.79
C ASP A 243 4.23 -5.97 -14.89
N ILE A 244 3.63 -6.24 -13.72
CA ILE A 244 4.24 -7.09 -12.69
C ILE A 244 4.51 -8.53 -13.16
N HIS A 245 3.66 -9.07 -14.02
CA HIS A 245 3.87 -10.41 -14.57
C HIS A 245 5.05 -10.43 -15.54
N ASN A 246 5.14 -9.41 -16.41
CA ASN A 246 6.28 -9.23 -17.29
C ASN A 246 7.58 -9.05 -16.49
N TYR A 247 7.55 -8.25 -15.43
CA TYR A 247 8.70 -8.03 -14.54
C TYR A 247 9.18 -9.34 -13.92
N VAL A 248 8.28 -10.13 -13.33
CA VAL A 248 8.63 -11.43 -12.72
C VAL A 248 9.20 -12.40 -13.76
N ILE A 249 8.61 -12.48 -14.95
CA ILE A 249 9.09 -13.38 -16.01
C ILE A 249 10.50 -13.00 -16.45
N GLU A 250 10.75 -11.75 -16.84
CA GLU A 250 12.07 -11.34 -17.33
C GLU A 250 13.13 -11.35 -16.21
N HIS A 251 12.78 -10.92 -15.00
CA HIS A 251 13.71 -10.98 -13.86
C HIS A 251 14.07 -12.43 -13.52
N SER A 252 13.12 -13.38 -13.65
CA SER A 252 13.39 -14.80 -13.42
C SER A 252 14.46 -15.38 -14.36
N LYS A 253 14.59 -14.85 -15.58
CA LYS A 253 15.59 -15.30 -16.56
C LYS A 253 17.02 -15.07 -16.08
N MET A 254 17.26 -14.02 -15.29
CA MET A 254 18.57 -13.76 -14.68
C MET A 254 18.99 -14.88 -13.71
N PHE A 255 18.02 -15.64 -13.20
CA PHE A 255 18.25 -16.74 -12.27
C PHE A 255 18.12 -18.13 -12.93
N GLU A 256 17.94 -18.22 -14.25
CA GLU A 256 17.80 -19.51 -14.95
C GLU A 256 19.00 -20.43 -14.75
N ASN A 257 20.19 -19.84 -14.61
CA ASN A 257 21.45 -20.56 -14.31
C ASN A 257 21.66 -20.84 -12.81
N ASN A 258 20.68 -20.49 -11.95
CA ASN A 258 20.70 -20.74 -10.52
C ASN A 258 19.58 -21.72 -10.13
N PRO A 259 19.86 -23.03 -10.11
CA PRO A 259 18.86 -24.08 -9.85
C PRO A 259 18.12 -23.91 -8.52
N LYS A 260 18.79 -23.36 -7.48
CA LYS A 260 18.20 -23.14 -6.16
C LYS A 260 17.15 -22.02 -6.16
N LEU A 261 17.30 -21.02 -7.02
CA LEU A 261 16.32 -19.93 -7.15
C LEU A 261 15.17 -20.33 -8.07
N LYS A 262 15.50 -20.99 -9.19
CA LYS A 262 14.51 -21.55 -10.11
C LYS A 262 13.57 -22.54 -9.44
N SER A 263 14.08 -23.41 -8.57
CA SER A 263 13.26 -24.38 -7.84
C SER A 263 12.39 -23.77 -6.73
N ASN A 264 12.58 -22.49 -6.41
CA ASN A 264 11.87 -21.82 -5.32
C ASN A 264 10.78 -20.85 -5.81
N ILE A 265 10.80 -20.43 -7.09
CA ILE A 265 9.68 -19.69 -7.70
C ILE A 265 8.44 -20.60 -7.64
N GLY A 266 7.50 -20.31 -6.76
CA GLY A 266 6.31 -21.14 -6.55
C GLY A 266 6.45 -22.26 -5.52
N THR A 267 7.37 -22.19 -4.57
CA THR A 267 7.32 -23.07 -3.38
C THR A 267 6.83 -22.30 -2.17
N LYS A 268 6.11 -22.98 -1.25
CA LYS A 268 5.84 -22.44 0.10
C LYS A 268 7.13 -21.91 0.77
N GLY A 269 8.31 -22.39 0.40
CA GLY A 269 9.61 -21.96 0.94
C GLY A 269 10.01 -20.53 0.59
N LEU A 270 9.94 -20.09 -0.68
CA LEU A 270 10.27 -18.70 -1.09
C LEU A 270 9.26 -17.70 -0.52
N PHE A 271 8.05 -18.20 -0.32
CA PHE A 271 6.93 -17.52 0.31
C PHE A 271 7.11 -17.37 1.85
N TRP A 272 7.69 -18.33 2.57
CA TRP A 272 7.65 -18.34 4.04
C TRP A 272 8.99 -18.19 4.74
N TYR A 273 10.10 -18.54 4.08
CA TYR A 273 11.40 -18.13 4.57
C TYR A 273 11.61 -16.69 4.15
N GLY A 274 11.25 -15.78 5.07
CA GLY A 274 11.90 -14.49 5.11
C GLY A 274 13.39 -14.75 4.95
N PHE A 275 13.95 -14.32 3.81
CA PHE A 275 15.38 -14.17 3.72
C PHE A 275 15.74 -13.28 4.90
N THR A 276 16.42 -13.91 5.84
CA THR A 276 16.73 -13.35 7.14
C THR A 276 17.30 -11.97 6.87
N TYR A 277 16.75 -10.96 7.53
CA TYR A 277 17.18 -9.55 7.52
C TYR A 277 18.65 -9.38 8.03
N GLY A 278 19.57 -10.29 7.69
CA GLY A 278 20.80 -10.54 8.43
C GLY A 278 22.02 -11.04 7.63
N SER A 279 21.99 -11.24 6.31
CA SER A 279 23.23 -11.47 5.55
C SER A 279 23.27 -10.69 4.25
N TYR A 280 23.59 -9.40 4.40
CA TYR A 280 23.64 -8.40 3.35
C TYR A 280 24.88 -8.57 2.47
N THR A 281 24.67 -9.17 1.30
CA THR A 281 25.48 -8.94 0.10
C THR A 281 24.52 -8.42 -0.98
N THR A 282 24.97 -7.72 -2.02
CA THR A 282 24.08 -7.18 -3.07
C THR A 282 23.13 -8.22 -3.68
N SER A 283 23.53 -9.50 -3.68
CA SER A 283 22.70 -10.62 -4.10
C SER A 283 21.51 -10.94 -3.18
N SER A 284 21.49 -10.51 -1.91
CA SER A 284 20.34 -10.72 -1.01
C SER A 284 19.20 -9.74 -1.26
N LEU A 285 19.50 -8.53 -1.75
CA LEU A 285 18.52 -7.47 -1.95
C LEU A 285 17.67 -7.72 -3.21
N ASP A 286 18.32 -8.06 -4.31
CA ASP A 286 17.65 -8.41 -5.57
C ASP A 286 16.68 -9.59 -5.36
N LEU A 287 17.06 -10.54 -4.49
CA LEU A 287 16.22 -11.67 -4.12
C LEU A 287 15.02 -11.27 -3.26
N THR A 288 15.19 -10.34 -2.32
CA THR A 288 14.06 -9.80 -1.53
C THR A 288 13.08 -9.07 -2.44
N ASN A 289 13.55 -8.19 -3.32
CA ASN A 289 12.71 -7.45 -4.25
C ASN A 289 12.02 -8.39 -5.26
N PHE A 290 12.73 -9.42 -5.73
CA PHE A 290 12.15 -10.44 -6.59
C PHE A 290 11.06 -11.26 -5.87
N GLY A 291 11.26 -11.61 -4.60
CA GLY A 291 10.26 -12.29 -3.77
C GLY A 291 9.00 -11.44 -3.58
N VAL A 292 9.15 -10.16 -3.27
CA VAL A 292 8.04 -9.19 -3.20
C VAL A 292 7.32 -9.08 -4.55
N GLY A 293 8.08 -9.02 -5.65
CA GLY A 293 7.54 -9.02 -7.01
C GLY A 293 6.73 -10.29 -7.34
N CYS A 294 7.23 -11.46 -6.94
CA CYS A 294 6.50 -12.74 -7.07
C CYS A 294 5.19 -12.73 -6.29
N SER A 295 5.21 -12.25 -5.04
CA SER A 295 4.01 -12.10 -4.22
C SER A 295 2.97 -11.18 -4.85
N ASN A 296 3.41 -10.03 -5.37
CA ASN A 296 2.56 -9.06 -6.05
C ASN A 296 1.96 -9.66 -7.34
N SER A 297 2.78 -10.31 -8.17
CA SER A 297 2.32 -11.03 -9.36
C SER A 297 1.30 -12.11 -9.02
N PHE A 298 1.55 -12.92 -7.98
CA PHE A 298 0.63 -13.98 -7.59
C PHE A 298 -0.71 -13.41 -7.11
N VAL A 299 -0.72 -12.40 -6.23
CA VAL A 299 -1.96 -11.76 -5.80
C VAL A 299 -2.68 -11.08 -6.97
N THR A 300 -1.95 -10.41 -7.86
CA THR A 300 -2.52 -9.81 -9.07
C THR A 300 -3.23 -10.86 -9.94
N TYR A 301 -2.59 -12.02 -10.14
CA TYR A 301 -3.20 -13.16 -10.84
C TYR A 301 -4.46 -13.67 -10.14
N LEU A 302 -4.41 -13.83 -8.80
CA LEU A 302 -5.57 -14.29 -8.03
C LEU A 302 -6.73 -13.30 -8.11
N VAL A 303 -6.46 -11.99 -8.06
CA VAL A 303 -7.48 -10.94 -8.20
C VAL A 303 -8.08 -10.95 -9.60
N GLN A 304 -7.27 -11.11 -10.64
CA GLN A 304 -7.75 -11.20 -12.04
C GLN A 304 -8.60 -12.46 -12.28
N THR A 305 -8.26 -13.56 -11.62
CA THR A 305 -8.90 -14.87 -11.83
C THR A 305 -10.15 -15.06 -10.97
N TYR A 306 -10.07 -14.71 -9.69
CA TYR A 306 -11.10 -14.99 -8.69
C TYR A 306 -11.82 -13.74 -8.18
N GLY A 307 -11.31 -12.55 -8.47
CA GLY A 307 -11.83 -11.28 -7.94
C GLY A 307 -11.31 -10.96 -6.54
N LEU A 308 -11.20 -9.67 -6.24
CA LEU A 308 -10.64 -9.16 -4.98
C LEU A 308 -11.39 -9.67 -3.74
N GLU A 309 -12.71 -9.80 -3.80
CA GLU A 309 -13.52 -10.31 -2.69
C GLU A 309 -13.09 -11.73 -2.27
N ASN A 310 -12.81 -12.59 -3.25
CA ASN A 310 -12.37 -13.96 -2.98
C ASN A 310 -10.93 -14.03 -2.50
N VAL A 311 -10.06 -13.16 -3.01
CA VAL A 311 -8.70 -13.00 -2.48
C VAL A 311 -8.74 -12.53 -1.04
N MET A 312 -9.64 -11.62 -0.67
CA MET A 312 -9.82 -11.20 0.72
C MET A 312 -10.27 -12.35 1.60
N LYS A 313 -11.12 -13.28 1.12
CA LYS A 313 -11.44 -14.52 1.86
C LYS A 313 -10.21 -15.38 2.11
N MET A 314 -9.29 -15.47 1.14
CA MET A 314 -8.00 -16.18 1.30
C MET A 314 -7.11 -15.50 2.35
N VAL A 315 -6.96 -14.17 2.25
CA VAL A 315 -6.16 -13.35 3.19
C VAL A 315 -6.72 -13.39 4.60
N ASP A 316 -8.06 -13.41 4.71
CA ASP A 316 -8.75 -13.49 5.99
C ASP A 316 -8.79 -14.91 6.58
N GLY A 317 -8.49 -15.92 5.78
CA GLY A 317 -8.54 -17.33 6.16
C GLY A 317 -7.62 -17.66 7.33
N TYR A 318 -8.08 -18.54 8.21
CA TYR A 318 -7.35 -18.94 9.41
C TYR A 318 -6.41 -20.13 9.18
N ASP A 319 -6.58 -20.88 8.08
CA ASP A 319 -5.74 -22.01 7.73
C ASP A 319 -5.74 -22.35 6.22
N ASP A 320 -4.84 -23.26 5.82
CA ASP A 320 -4.65 -23.72 4.43
C ASP A 320 -5.92 -24.34 3.80
N SER A 321 -6.95 -24.72 4.58
CA SER A 321 -8.20 -25.24 4.03
C SER A 321 -8.92 -24.21 3.16
N ILE A 322 -8.68 -22.91 3.38
CA ILE A 322 -9.30 -21.84 2.61
C ILE A 322 -8.99 -21.96 1.11
N TYR A 323 -7.80 -22.44 0.75
CA TYR A 323 -7.39 -22.58 -0.64
C TYR A 323 -8.14 -23.71 -1.36
N TYR A 324 -8.63 -24.71 -0.63
CA TYR A 324 -9.41 -25.80 -1.20
C TYR A 324 -10.80 -25.36 -1.70
N LEU A 325 -11.27 -24.18 -1.29
CA LEU A 325 -12.46 -23.57 -1.87
C LEU A 325 -12.25 -23.07 -3.31
N PHE A 326 -10.99 -22.87 -3.71
CA PHE A 326 -10.63 -22.25 -4.99
C PHE A 326 -9.87 -23.19 -5.92
N ASN A 327 -9.12 -24.14 -5.37
CA ASN A 327 -8.44 -25.18 -6.13
C ASN A 327 -8.41 -26.49 -5.32
N GLN A 328 -8.77 -27.60 -5.96
CA GLN A 328 -8.84 -28.93 -5.33
C GLN A 328 -7.49 -29.42 -4.75
N ASN A 329 -6.36 -28.86 -5.21
CA ASN A 329 -5.02 -29.14 -4.72
C ASN A 329 -4.53 -28.06 -3.72
N GLY A 330 -5.43 -27.26 -3.18
CA GLY A 330 -5.12 -26.18 -2.25
C GLY A 330 -4.18 -25.13 -2.86
N ILE A 331 -3.31 -24.55 -2.01
CA ILE A 331 -2.36 -23.49 -2.41
C ILE A 331 -1.35 -23.96 -3.45
N GLU A 332 -0.95 -25.23 -3.45
CA GLU A 332 -0.03 -25.79 -4.44
C GLU A 332 -0.67 -25.81 -5.84
N GLY A 333 -1.96 -26.12 -5.91
CA GLY A 333 -2.73 -26.00 -7.15
C GLY A 333 -2.81 -24.56 -7.65
N LEU A 334 -3.12 -23.60 -6.77
CA LEU A 334 -3.17 -22.18 -7.14
C LEU A 334 -1.83 -21.67 -7.67
N ILE A 335 -0.73 -22.09 -7.05
CA ILE A 335 0.62 -21.73 -7.50
C ILE A 335 0.93 -22.37 -8.85
N SER A 336 0.57 -23.64 -9.05
CA SER A 336 0.75 -24.32 -10.33
C SER A 336 -0.03 -23.64 -11.46
N ASP A 337 -1.28 -23.23 -11.20
CA ASP A 337 -2.09 -22.50 -12.17
C ASP A 337 -1.48 -21.13 -12.50
N TRP A 338 -0.94 -20.43 -11.49
CA TRP A 338 -0.23 -19.17 -11.69
C TRP A 338 1.05 -19.33 -12.51
N GLN A 339 1.85 -20.37 -12.24
CA GLN A 339 3.05 -20.68 -13.04
C GLN A 339 2.68 -20.94 -14.50
N GLN A 340 1.65 -21.76 -14.73
CA GLN A 340 1.15 -22.01 -16.09
C GLN A 340 0.65 -20.72 -16.76
N PHE A 341 0.01 -19.83 -16.00
CA PHE A 341 -0.36 -18.50 -16.50
C PHE A 341 0.86 -17.69 -16.93
N LEU A 342 1.93 -17.65 -16.11
CA LEU A 342 3.16 -16.95 -16.45
C LEU A 342 3.86 -17.53 -17.69
N ASP A 343 3.90 -18.85 -17.82
CA ASP A 343 4.50 -19.53 -18.99
C ASP A 343 3.81 -19.17 -20.31
N ASN A 344 2.50 -18.86 -20.24
CA ASN A 344 1.70 -18.44 -21.39
C ASN A 344 1.53 -16.92 -21.50
N TYR A 345 2.15 -16.15 -20.61
CA TYR A 345 1.98 -14.71 -20.56
C TYR A 345 2.76 -14.04 -21.70
N ASN A 346 2.06 -13.21 -22.49
CA ASN A 346 2.69 -12.48 -23.58
C ASN A 346 3.39 -11.23 -23.04
N CYS A 347 4.68 -11.36 -22.73
CA CYS A 347 5.53 -10.24 -22.31
C CYS A 347 5.56 -9.15 -23.40
N LYS A 348 5.41 -7.90 -22.95
CA LYS A 348 5.41 -6.69 -23.78
C LYS A 348 6.76 -6.00 -23.83
N MET A 349 7.62 -6.25 -22.83
CA MET A 349 8.94 -5.66 -22.70
C MET A 349 9.97 -6.73 -22.34
N THR A 350 11.18 -6.56 -22.85
CA THR A 350 12.38 -7.29 -22.44
C THR A 350 12.97 -6.72 -21.15
N TRP A 351 13.86 -7.47 -20.50
CA TRP A 351 14.61 -6.99 -19.33
C TRP A 351 15.36 -5.67 -19.60
N ASP A 352 16.02 -5.55 -20.75
CA ASP A 352 16.79 -4.36 -21.11
C ASP A 352 15.89 -3.13 -21.29
N GLU A 353 14.72 -3.29 -21.92
CA GLU A 353 13.72 -2.22 -22.04
C GLU A 353 13.17 -1.80 -20.68
N MET A 354 12.94 -2.75 -19.77
CA MET A 354 12.51 -2.43 -18.40
C MET A 354 13.60 -1.71 -17.60
N ASN A 355 14.86 -2.11 -17.74
CA ASN A 355 15.98 -1.41 -17.10
C ASN A 355 16.15 0.00 -17.63
N ALA A 356 16.00 0.20 -18.94
CA ALA A 356 16.03 1.53 -19.54
C ALA A 356 14.90 2.41 -18.97
N TYR A 357 13.68 1.87 -18.91
CA TYR A 357 12.54 2.55 -18.30
C TYR A 357 12.80 2.90 -16.82
N MET A 358 13.25 1.93 -16.01
CA MET A 358 13.52 2.16 -14.58
C MET A 358 14.63 3.21 -14.39
N THR A 359 15.64 3.23 -15.27
CA THR A 359 16.72 4.23 -15.23
C THR A 359 16.20 5.62 -15.56
N GLU A 360 15.43 5.77 -16.63
CA GLU A 360 14.79 7.04 -17.00
C GLU A 360 13.84 7.53 -15.91
N PHE A 361 13.05 6.62 -15.35
CA PHE A 361 12.13 6.88 -14.26
C PHE A 361 12.86 7.43 -13.03
N ARG A 362 13.96 6.77 -12.63
CA ARG A 362 14.83 7.21 -11.52
C ARG A 362 15.38 8.60 -11.77
N ASN A 363 15.94 8.84 -12.96
CA ASN A 363 16.49 10.15 -13.32
C ASN A 363 15.42 11.26 -13.29
N THR A 364 14.21 10.98 -13.78
CA THR A 364 13.11 11.95 -13.86
C THR A 364 12.62 12.40 -12.48
N HIS A 365 12.70 11.52 -11.49
CA HIS A 365 12.18 11.75 -10.15
C HIS A 365 13.29 12.00 -9.11
N GLY A 366 14.53 12.18 -9.56
CA GLY A 366 15.66 12.59 -8.71
C GLY A 366 16.30 11.47 -7.88
N TYR A 367 16.04 10.21 -8.20
CA TYR A 367 16.49 9.04 -7.44
C TYR A 367 18.01 8.94 -7.30
#